data_AF-A0A2S6UGV1-F1
#
_entry.id   AF-A0A2S6UGV1-F1
#
_cell.length_a   1.000
_cell.length_b   1.000
_cell.length_c   1.000
_cell.angle_alpha   90.00
_cell.angle_beta   90.00
_cell.angle_gamma   90.00
#
_symmetry.space_group_name_H-M   'P 1'
#
loop_
_entity.id
_entity.type
_entity.pdbx_description
1 polymer ?
#
loop_
_entity_poly.entity_id
_entity_poly.type
_entity_poly.pdbx_seq_one_letter_code
_entity_poly.pdbx_strand_id
1 'polypeptide(L)'
;HDNCTDNLKESLGALDVITNVTPCPFNLFSNRPWSESRQLYKKPPVSKPGDSFTMRAEMDCVVVLSSCPQDMNKTNGADQTPKDFNYIILP
;
A
#
# COMPACT_ATOMS: atom_id res chain seq x y z
N HIS A 1 17.35 -2.69 -1.69
CA HIS A 1 16.41 -2.01 -0.80
C HIS A 1 15.07 -2.69 -0.97
N ASP A 2 14.36 -2.94 0.13
CA ASP A 2 13.04 -3.58 0.09
C ASP A 2 12.08 -2.72 -0.74
N ASN A 3 11.13 -3.35 -1.43
CA ASN A 3 10.16 -2.64 -2.26
C ASN A 3 8.86 -3.44 -2.41
N CYS A 4 7.74 -2.74 -2.67
CA CYS A 4 6.43 -3.36 -2.74
C CYS A 4 6.25 -4.34 -3.91
N THR A 5 7.05 -4.22 -4.99
CA THR A 5 6.94 -5.13 -6.15
C THR A 5 7.49 -6.51 -5.79
N ASP A 6 8.61 -6.57 -5.09
CA ASP A 6 9.19 -7.84 -4.64
C ASP A 6 8.36 -8.44 -3.49
N ASN A 7 7.89 -7.62 -2.54
CA ASN A 7 6.96 -8.07 -1.50
C ASN A 7 5.67 -8.71 -2.09
N LEU A 8 5.15 -8.17 -3.20
CA LEU A 8 4.03 -8.76 -3.93
C LEU A 8 4.38 -10.15 -4.48
N LYS A 9 5.50 -10.28 -5.18
CA LYS A 9 5.95 -11.53 -5.78
C LYS A 9 6.23 -12.60 -4.73
N GLU A 10 6.89 -12.24 -3.63
CA GLU A 10 7.22 -13.15 -2.54
C GLU A 10 5.95 -13.66 -1.84
N SER A 11 5.00 -12.76 -1.56
CA SER A 11 3.72 -13.12 -0.91
C SER A 11 2.87 -14.05 -1.79
N LEU A 12 2.81 -13.79 -3.10
CA LEU A 12 2.11 -14.66 -4.04
C LEU A 12 2.83 -16.00 -4.22
N GLY A 13 4.17 -15.99 -4.28
CA GLY A 13 4.99 -17.20 -4.38
C GLY A 13 4.84 -18.11 -3.16
N ALA A 14 4.66 -17.56 -1.96
CA ALA A 14 4.36 -18.34 -0.75
C ALA A 14 3.01 -19.09 -0.80
N LEU A 15 2.14 -18.72 -1.74
CA LEU A 15 0.85 -19.38 -2.02
C LEU A 15 0.87 -20.18 -3.32
N ASP A 16 2.04 -20.35 -3.95
CA ASP A 16 2.20 -20.94 -5.29
C ASP A 16 1.35 -20.24 -6.38
N VAL A 17 1.02 -18.96 -6.18
CA VAL A 17 0.26 -18.15 -7.14
C VAL A 17 1.24 -17.47 -8.09
N ILE A 18 1.14 -17.79 -9.38
CA ILE A 18 1.99 -17.23 -10.42
C ILE A 18 1.24 -16.10 -11.15
N THR A 19 1.86 -14.92 -11.21
CA THR A 19 1.38 -13.80 -12.04
C THR A 19 2.51 -13.26 -12.91
N ASN A 20 2.21 -12.98 -14.18
CA ASN A 20 3.12 -12.32 -15.10
C ASN A 20 2.94 -10.80 -15.12
N VAL A 21 2.05 -10.28 -14.29
CA VAL A 21 1.71 -8.86 -14.21
C VAL A 21 1.91 -8.34 -12.79
N THR A 22 2.53 -7.17 -12.70
CA THR A 22 2.57 -6.34 -11.51
C THR A 22 1.57 -5.20 -11.71
N PRO A 23 0.34 -5.30 -11.17
CA PRO A 23 -0.64 -4.24 -11.33
C PRO A 23 -0.21 -2.97 -10.58
N CYS A 24 -0.77 -1.83 -10.97
CA CYS A 24 -0.65 -0.61 -10.18
C CYS A 24 -1.31 -0.85 -8.81
N PRO A 25 -0.60 -0.64 -7.69
CA PRO A 25 -1.16 -0.89 -6.37
C PRO A 25 -2.20 0.17 -6.01
N PHE A 26 -3.18 -0.23 -5.20
CA PHE A 26 -4.01 0.74 -4.50
C PHE A 26 -3.27 1.24 -3.26
N ASN A 27 -2.60 2.39 -3.38
CA ASN A 27 -1.75 2.96 -2.33
C ASN A 27 -2.59 3.61 -1.23
N LEU A 28 -3.06 2.79 -0.29
CA LEU A 28 -3.84 3.22 0.88
C LEU A 28 -3.11 4.26 1.72
N PHE A 29 -3.86 5.26 2.19
CA PHE A 29 -3.38 6.38 3.01
C PHE A 29 -2.29 7.27 2.38
N SER A 30 -1.83 6.96 1.17
CA SER A 30 -0.88 7.82 0.46
C SER A 30 -1.52 9.14 0.05
N ASN A 31 -0.75 10.22 0.11
CA ASN A 31 -1.23 11.56 -0.23
C ASN A 31 -0.56 12.07 -1.52
N ARG A 32 -1.32 11.99 -2.63
CA ARG A 32 -0.89 12.34 -3.99
C ARG A 32 -1.90 13.28 -4.69
N PRO A 33 -2.06 14.52 -4.22
CA PRO A 33 -3.06 15.42 -4.79
C PRO A 33 -2.56 16.03 -6.10
N TRP A 34 -3.48 16.20 -7.05
CA TRP A 34 -3.26 17.00 -8.26
C TRP A 34 -3.53 18.47 -8.00
N SER A 35 -2.73 19.35 -8.60
CA SER A 35 -3.03 20.78 -8.68
C SER A 35 -4.01 21.07 -9.83
N GLU A 36 -4.59 22.27 -9.83
CA GLU A 36 -5.34 22.80 -10.96
C GLU A 36 -4.50 22.87 -12.24
N SER A 37 -3.19 23.14 -12.10
CA SER A 37 -2.21 23.12 -13.19
C SER A 37 -1.73 21.72 -13.60
N ARG A 38 -2.42 20.65 -13.17
CA ARG A 38 -2.09 19.24 -13.47
C ARG A 38 -0.70 18.81 -13.00
N GLN A 39 -0.21 19.41 -11.92
CA GLN A 39 0.99 18.96 -11.24
C GLN A 39 0.62 17.96 -10.15
N LEU A 40 1.28 16.80 -10.15
CA LEU A 40 1.13 15.81 -9.09
C LEU A 40 2.06 16.14 -7.92
N TYR A 41 1.49 16.32 -6.73
CA TYR A 41 2.27 16.55 -5.53
C TYR A 41 2.48 15.27 -4.72
N LYS A 42 3.60 15.24 -4.00
CA LYS A 42 3.91 14.25 -2.97
C LYS A 42 3.80 14.95 -1.62
N LYS A 43 2.77 14.62 -0.84
CA LYS A 43 2.55 15.15 0.50
C LYS A 43 2.63 14.03 1.55
N PRO A 44 2.88 14.35 2.84
CA PRO A 44 2.72 13.39 3.92
C PRO A 44 1.28 12.85 4.01
N PRO A 45 1.08 11.63 4.52
CA PRO A 45 -0.25 11.10 4.85
C PRO A 45 -1.02 12.07 5.75
N VAL A 46 -2.33 12.11 5.59
CA VAL A 46 -3.25 12.85 6.48
C VAL A 46 -3.97 11.93 7.46
N SER A 47 -3.75 10.61 7.32
CA SER A 47 -4.29 9.60 8.23
C SER A 47 -3.65 9.68 9.61
N LYS A 48 -4.37 9.16 10.60
CA LYS A 48 -3.97 9.10 12.00
C LYS A 48 -3.91 7.64 12.48
N PRO A 49 -3.17 7.35 13.57
CA PRO A 49 -3.24 6.04 14.21
C PRO A 49 -4.68 5.65 14.51
N GLY A 50 -5.09 4.45 14.08
CA GLY A 50 -6.45 3.93 14.23
C GLY A 50 -7.37 4.19 13.04
N ASP A 51 -6.99 5.04 12.08
CA ASP A 51 -7.73 5.13 10.82
C ASP A 51 -7.70 3.78 10.11
N SER A 52 -8.86 3.36 9.60
CA SER A 52 -9.04 2.09 8.92
C SER A 52 -9.91 2.28 7.69
N PHE A 53 -9.85 1.31 6.80
CA PHE A 53 -10.75 1.18 5.67
C PHE A 53 -11.21 -0.27 5.59
N THR A 54 -12.39 -0.50 5.04
CA THR A 54 -12.96 -1.84 4.90
C THR A 54 -13.36 -2.05 3.45
N MET A 55 -12.99 -3.20 2.91
CA MET A 55 -13.41 -3.66 1.58
C MET A 55 -14.21 -4.95 1.73
N ARG A 56 -15.24 -5.10 0.90
CA ARG A 56 -15.95 -6.36 0.72
C ARG A 56 -15.37 -7.08 -0.50
N ALA A 57 -15.09 -8.37 -0.38
CA ALA A 57 -14.77 -9.21 -1.52
C ALA A 57 -16.07 -9.51 -2.28
N GLU A 58 -16.20 -9.03 -3.52
CA GLU A 58 -17.36 -9.32 -4.39
C GLU A 58 -17.22 -10.67 -5.13
N MET A 59 -16.05 -11.31 -5.01
CA MET A 59 -15.71 -12.62 -5.57
C MET A 59 -14.55 -13.23 -4.78
N ASP A 60 -14.29 -14.53 -4.96
CA ASP A 60 -13.12 -15.18 -4.40
C ASP A 60 -11.84 -14.50 -4.90
N CYS A 61 -10.97 -14.08 -3.98
CA CYS A 61 -9.77 -13.32 -4.33
C CYS A 61 -8.61 -13.57 -3.36
N VAL A 62 -7.38 -13.37 -3.86
CA VAL A 62 -6.16 -13.27 -3.06
C VAL A 62 -5.83 -11.80 -2.88
N VAL A 63 -5.70 -11.35 -1.63
CA VAL A 63 -5.33 -9.98 -1.29
C VAL A 63 -3.92 -9.97 -0.74
N VAL A 64 -3.04 -9.14 -1.34
CA VAL A 64 -1.68 -8.92 -0.83
C VAL A 64 -1.58 -7.50 -0.31
N LEU A 65 -1.13 -7.37 0.93
CA LEU A 65 -0.89 -6.10 1.60
C LEU A 65 0.61 -5.96 1.88
N SER A 66 1.18 -4.80 1.56
CA SER A 66 2.61 -4.54 1.69
C SER A 66 2.85 -3.25 2.45
N SER A 67 3.53 -3.33 3.59
CA SER A 67 3.96 -2.16 4.35
C SER A 67 5.06 -1.49 3.53
N CYS A 68 4.75 -0.36 2.88
CA CYS A 68 5.70 0.27 1.97
C CYS A 68 7.00 0.63 2.71
N PRO A 69 8.17 0.12 2.30
CA PRO A 69 9.43 0.36 3.02
C PRO A 69 10.08 1.72 2.70
N GLN A 70 9.38 2.62 1.99
CA GLN A 70 9.94 3.91 1.59
C GLN A 70 10.27 4.79 2.80
N ASP A 71 11.56 5.09 2.97
CA ASP A 71 12.12 5.86 4.08
C ASP A 71 12.91 7.10 3.62
N MET A 72 13.16 7.25 2.32
CA MET A 72 13.92 8.39 1.79
C MET A 72 13.06 9.65 1.58
N ASN A 73 11.74 9.57 1.78
CA ASN A 73 10.86 10.74 1.74
C ASN A 73 9.64 10.59 2.64
N LYS A 74 8.87 11.67 2.79
CA LYS A 74 7.73 11.76 3.72
C LYS A 74 6.46 10.98 3.30
N THR A 75 6.55 10.05 2.36
CA THR A 75 5.38 9.29 1.89
C THR A 75 4.75 8.45 3.00
N ASN A 76 5.55 7.95 3.94
CA ASN A 76 5.10 7.12 5.06
C ASN A 76 4.97 7.89 6.39
N GLY A 77 5.08 9.21 6.35
CA GLY A 77 5.07 10.05 7.56
C GLY A 77 6.26 11.00 7.61
N ALA A 78 6.19 11.96 8.55
CA ALA A 78 7.24 12.97 8.72
C ALA A 78 8.52 12.39 9.32
N ASP A 79 8.41 11.29 10.09
CA ASP A 79 9.53 10.55 10.68
C ASP A 79 10.25 9.64 9.67
N GLN A 80 9.62 9.41 8.51
CA GLN A 80 10.14 8.57 7.42
C GLN A 80 10.44 7.13 7.84
N THR A 81 9.80 6.67 8.91
CA THR A 81 9.96 5.31 9.43
C THR A 81 8.81 4.44 8.90
N PRO A 82 9.10 3.37 8.14
CA PRO A 82 8.08 2.38 7.79
C PRO A 82 7.44 1.78 9.05
N LYS A 83 6.13 1.53 8.98
CA LYS A 83 5.33 1.00 10.09
C LYS A 83 4.48 -0.15 9.59
N ASP A 84 4.19 -1.08 10.48
CA ASP A 84 3.27 -2.18 10.21
C ASP A 84 1.82 -1.69 10.16
N PHE A 85 0.98 -2.48 9.51
CA PHE A 85 -0.47 -2.36 9.56
C PHE A 85 -1.08 -3.65 10.13
N ASN A 86 -2.28 -3.52 10.69
CA ASN A 86 -3.07 -4.66 11.12
C ASN A 86 -4.20 -4.88 10.12
N TYR A 87 -4.61 -6.14 9.95
CA TYR A 87 -5.80 -6.50 9.19
C TYR A 87 -6.59 -7.55 9.96
N ILE A 88 -7.90 -7.58 9.70
CA ILE A 88 -8.80 -8.64 10.15
C ILE A 88 -9.67 -9.05 8.96
N ILE A 89 -10.02 -10.32 8.88
CA ILE A 89 -11.00 -10.84 7.93
C ILE A 89 -12.33 -10.90 8.66
N LEU A 90 -13.31 -10.15 8.16
CA LEU A 90 -14.68 -10.19 8.67
C LEU A 90 -15.46 -11.32 7.99
N PRO A 91 -16.38 -11.98 8.72
CA PRO A 91 -17.22 -13.04 8.16
C PRO A 91 -18.28 -12.50 7.19
#